data_AF-A0A954SEN4-F1
#
_entry.id   AF-A0A954SEN4-F1
#
_cell.length_a   1.000
_cell.length_b   1.000
_cell.length_c   1.000
_cell.angle_alpha   90.00
_cell.angle_beta   90.00
_cell.angle_gamma   90.00
#
_symmetry.space_group_name_H-M   'P 1'
#
loop_
_entity.id
_entity.type
_entity.pdbx_description
1 polymer ?
#
loop_
_entity_poly.entity_id
_entity_poly.type
_entity_poly.pdbx_seq_one_letter_code
_entity_poly.pdbx_strand_id
1 'polypeptide(L)'
;MTRIVGVALVVCQADSCFAQTLSVREIVSDSVDLKMLADREKTVHISGRYDGRLGSRIRLAKLPVEVVPQRSVTLPENMRTGQRLTVSGLLRRTRDIIVLDTSRISIGTTDVERLASRAQQLRQNQPSEMYALADEFQELAEFYDDQELRNAVQSLRLSAFQNQRAAVRGDSAGLQRLAESAETRGFFSEDLIASVRFESVIAAAKTGMENGLSKRIQESLPGWNEPSKAEPFEHEALYLRDPVSAFEASDERQRRQIVRLVYRRVRLAEILNQLKTDGSNGLNMADQLQKELPEETAAILKAREAFVQYRLQGVPTLNRRQLEDLVELLTMLRRESGINSMVTEWLQAQERRLENGQLDGVLASAEEYLFAWERWKTEAWRQRAVELLKRGWGMARDTAPQEADAIAKRLEQLGWTHLRGQWMTSQDVANLPGNDIDLAMKEGRVVKGMSPAQVLATLGEPSRKVRLLSARLVSEIWIYGDVEGSGITVHLERGRHVPSDKAAVTLVSRSR
;
A
#
# COMPACT_ATOMS: atom_id res chain seq x y z
N MET A 1 -46.51 76.64 51.24
CA MET A 1 -47.22 75.98 52.36
C MET A 1 -48.68 75.80 51.97
N THR A 2 -49.04 74.64 51.41
CA THR A 2 -50.43 74.27 51.13
C THR A 2 -50.50 72.75 51.18
N ARG A 3 -51.26 72.20 52.14
CA ARG A 3 -51.42 70.77 52.39
C ARG A 3 -52.39 70.18 51.36
N ILE A 4 -51.98 69.14 50.64
CA ILE A 4 -52.86 68.27 49.86
C ILE A 4 -53.08 66.99 50.67
N VAL A 5 -54.33 66.72 51.00
CA VAL A 5 -54.79 65.50 51.68
C VAL A 5 -54.86 64.39 50.65
N GLY A 6 -53.99 63.40 50.76
CA GLY A 6 -54.03 62.18 49.96
C GLY A 6 -55.03 61.18 50.54
N VAL A 7 -56.05 60.84 49.76
CA VAL A 7 -56.97 59.72 50.04
C VAL A 7 -56.33 58.45 49.52
N ALA A 8 -55.98 57.54 50.42
CA ALA A 8 -55.48 56.21 50.09
C ALA A 8 -56.64 55.30 49.69
N LEU A 9 -56.70 54.94 48.40
CA LEU A 9 -57.63 53.94 47.88
C LEU A 9 -56.99 52.56 48.10
N VAL A 10 -57.50 51.81 49.08
CA VAL A 10 -57.13 50.40 49.30
C VAL A 10 -57.83 49.57 48.22
N VAL A 11 -57.08 49.16 47.20
CA VAL A 11 -57.52 48.15 46.24
C VAL A 11 -57.28 46.78 46.87
N CYS A 12 -58.34 46.15 47.34
CA CYS A 12 -58.33 44.71 47.65
C CYS A 12 -58.08 43.94 46.36
N GLN A 13 -56.86 43.43 46.16
CA GLN A 13 -56.62 42.41 45.16
C GLN A 13 -57.27 41.12 45.63
N ALA A 14 -58.33 40.70 44.94
CA ALA A 14 -58.86 39.35 45.06
C ALA A 14 -57.88 38.41 44.36
N ASP A 15 -57.23 37.55 45.15
CA ASP A 15 -56.51 36.37 44.65
C ASP A 15 -57.49 35.50 43.87
N SER A 16 -57.57 35.72 42.56
CA SER A 16 -58.16 34.78 41.64
C SER A 16 -57.19 33.61 41.53
N CYS A 17 -57.33 32.68 42.48
CA CYS A 17 -56.63 31.42 42.50
C CYS A 17 -57.08 30.61 41.27
N PHE A 18 -56.41 30.83 40.13
CA PHE A 18 -56.47 29.90 39.01
C PHE A 18 -55.93 28.58 39.53
N ALA A 19 -56.82 27.62 39.73
CA ALA A 19 -56.47 26.31 40.21
C ALA A 19 -55.57 25.63 39.16
N GLN A 20 -54.26 25.62 39.44
CA GLN A 20 -53.25 25.02 38.59
C GLN A 20 -53.58 23.54 38.37
N THR A 21 -53.53 23.08 37.11
CA THR A 21 -53.71 21.66 36.80
C THR A 21 -52.43 20.92 37.19
N LEU A 22 -52.55 20.05 38.18
CA LEU A 22 -51.48 19.19 38.67
C LEU A 22 -51.44 17.90 37.85
N SER A 23 -50.30 17.56 37.27
CA SER A 23 -50.10 16.26 36.66
C SER A 23 -49.86 15.19 37.73
N VAL A 24 -50.28 13.95 37.45
CA VAL A 24 -49.98 12.80 38.34
C VAL A 24 -48.47 12.67 38.56
N ARG A 25 -47.65 13.00 37.56
CA ARG A 25 -46.19 12.99 37.70
C ARG A 25 -45.69 13.97 38.75
N GLU A 26 -46.15 15.23 38.72
CA GLU A 26 -45.78 16.24 39.74
C GLU A 26 -46.22 15.83 41.15
N ILE A 27 -47.40 15.22 41.24
CA ILE A 27 -47.94 14.72 42.50
C ILE A 27 -47.08 13.58 43.06
N VAL A 28 -46.68 12.64 42.22
CA VAL A 28 -45.87 11.46 42.62
C VAL A 28 -44.41 11.82 42.86
N SER A 29 -43.90 12.89 42.24
CA SER A 29 -42.54 13.38 42.48
C SER A 29 -42.39 14.23 43.76
N ASP A 30 -43.33 14.11 44.71
CA ASP A 30 -43.38 14.82 45.99
C ASP A 30 -43.32 16.36 45.89
N SER A 31 -43.60 16.94 44.72
CA SER A 31 -43.65 18.40 44.56
C SER A 31 -44.91 19.02 45.16
N VAL A 32 -45.88 18.19 45.55
CA VAL A 32 -47.17 18.60 46.10
C VAL A 32 -47.53 17.74 47.31
N ASP A 33 -47.71 18.36 48.46
CA ASP A 33 -48.22 17.69 49.66
C ASP A 33 -49.75 17.48 49.54
N LEU A 34 -50.13 16.31 49.00
CA LEU A 34 -51.53 15.91 48.88
C LEU A 34 -52.26 15.85 50.23
N LYS A 35 -51.57 15.52 51.34
CA LYS A 35 -52.20 15.42 52.65
C LYS A 35 -52.63 16.80 53.13
N MET A 36 -51.74 17.78 53.02
CA MET A 36 -52.06 19.17 53.35
C MET A 36 -53.22 19.70 52.49
N LEU A 37 -53.26 19.39 51.19
CA LEU A 37 -54.36 19.82 50.31
C LEU A 37 -55.69 19.15 50.68
N ALA A 38 -55.66 17.87 51.06
CA ALA A 38 -56.82 17.10 51.48
C ALA A 38 -57.38 17.56 52.83
N ASP A 39 -56.50 17.85 53.79
CA ASP A 39 -56.87 18.35 55.13
C ASP A 39 -57.51 19.75 55.07
N ARG A 40 -57.22 20.52 54.02
CA ARG A 40 -57.81 21.85 53.76
C ARG A 40 -59.04 21.82 52.86
N GLU A 41 -59.52 20.63 52.47
CA GLU A 41 -60.61 20.44 51.51
C GLU A 41 -60.45 21.33 50.26
N LYS A 42 -59.27 21.36 49.65
CA LYS A 42 -59.04 22.21 48.47
C LYS A 42 -59.61 21.57 47.21
N THR A 43 -60.16 22.43 46.34
CA THR A 43 -60.49 22.02 44.97
C THR A 43 -59.21 21.92 44.15
N VAL A 44 -59.01 20.79 43.48
CA VAL A 44 -57.82 20.52 42.66
C VAL A 44 -58.23 20.01 41.27
N HIS A 45 -57.38 20.27 40.29
CA HIS A 45 -57.47 19.70 38.95
C HIS A 45 -56.29 18.75 38.77
N ILE A 46 -56.56 17.45 38.64
CA ILE A 46 -55.53 16.43 38.47
C ILE A 46 -55.59 15.86 37.04
N SER A 47 -54.47 15.85 36.34
CA SER A 47 -54.34 15.27 35.00
C SER A 47 -53.48 14.00 35.02
N GLY A 48 -54.04 12.86 34.60
CA GLY A 48 -53.38 11.56 34.63
C GLY A 48 -53.86 10.61 33.55
N ARG A 49 -53.24 9.43 33.43
CA ARG A 49 -53.71 8.38 32.50
C ARG A 49 -54.80 7.54 33.14
N TYR A 50 -55.86 7.25 32.40
CA TYR A 50 -56.89 6.31 32.82
C TYR A 50 -56.32 4.89 32.90
N ASP A 51 -56.45 4.26 34.07
CA ASP A 51 -55.98 2.89 34.33
C ASP A 51 -57.14 1.89 34.45
N GLY A 52 -58.38 2.39 34.52
CA GLY A 52 -59.57 1.57 34.61
C GLY A 52 -60.60 2.12 35.59
N ARG A 53 -61.67 1.35 35.74
CA ARG A 53 -62.79 1.66 36.63
C ARG A 53 -63.06 0.48 37.56
N LEU A 54 -63.23 0.75 38.85
CA LEU A 54 -63.69 -0.24 39.83
C LEU A 54 -65.03 0.23 40.42
N GLY A 55 -66.12 -0.38 39.97
CA GLY A 55 -67.47 0.07 40.33
C GLY A 55 -67.75 1.48 39.80
N SER A 56 -68.04 2.42 40.71
CA SER A 56 -68.21 3.84 40.39
C SER A 56 -66.92 4.66 40.44
N ARG A 57 -65.79 4.07 40.85
CA ARG A 57 -64.52 4.78 41.06
C ARG A 57 -63.64 4.72 39.82
N ILE A 58 -62.99 5.83 39.49
CA ILE A 58 -61.98 5.90 38.44
C ILE A 58 -60.59 5.70 39.06
N ARG A 59 -59.71 5.00 38.33
CA ARG A 59 -58.29 4.91 38.66
C ARG A 59 -57.47 5.67 37.63
N LEU A 60 -56.56 6.50 38.14
CA LEU A 60 -55.50 7.11 37.34
C LEU A 60 -54.19 6.36 37.61
N ALA A 61 -53.47 6.00 36.56
CA ALA A 61 -52.25 5.22 36.64
C ALA A 61 -51.22 5.94 37.52
N LYS A 62 -50.61 5.19 38.46
CA LYS A 62 -49.61 5.67 39.43
C LYS A 62 -50.09 6.76 40.42
N LEU A 63 -51.37 7.15 40.42
CA LEU A 63 -51.90 8.12 41.38
C LEU A 63 -52.39 7.40 42.66
N PRO A 64 -51.86 7.72 43.85
CA PRO A 64 -52.30 7.13 45.12
C PRO A 64 -53.55 7.84 45.69
N VAL A 65 -54.54 8.14 44.85
CA VAL A 65 -55.79 8.84 45.23
C VAL A 65 -56.98 8.13 44.60
N GLU A 66 -58.04 7.89 45.38
CA GLU A 66 -59.28 7.34 44.85
C GLU A 66 -60.14 8.44 44.21
N VAL A 67 -60.41 8.33 42.91
CA VAL A 67 -61.25 9.30 42.19
C VAL A 67 -62.70 8.84 42.23
N VAL A 68 -63.55 9.57 42.96
CA VAL A 68 -64.96 9.24 43.17
C VAL A 68 -65.83 10.31 42.49
N PRO A 69 -66.48 9.99 41.35
CA PRO A 69 -67.42 10.89 40.70
C PRO A 69 -68.66 11.16 41.57
N GLN A 70 -69.08 12.42 41.66
CA GLN A 70 -70.36 12.78 42.27
C GLN A 70 -71.53 12.22 41.44
N ARG A 71 -72.69 11.99 42.08
CA ARG A 71 -73.88 11.40 41.42
C ARG A 71 -74.38 12.19 40.20
N SER A 72 -74.07 13.49 40.13
CA SER A 72 -74.42 14.38 39.03
C SER A 72 -73.45 14.31 37.84
N VAL A 73 -72.31 13.63 37.96
CA VAL A 73 -71.29 13.55 36.90
C VAL A 73 -71.56 12.37 35.98
N THR A 74 -71.89 12.66 34.73
CA THR A 74 -72.01 11.65 33.68
C THR A 74 -70.61 11.14 33.33
N LEU A 75 -70.39 9.83 33.52
CA LEU A 75 -69.17 9.17 33.10
C LEU A 75 -69.23 8.88 31.59
N PRO A 76 -68.20 9.24 30.82
CA PRO A 76 -68.13 8.87 29.42
C PRO A 76 -68.05 7.34 29.24
N GLU A 77 -68.79 6.79 28.28
CA GLU A 77 -68.92 5.34 28.11
C GLU A 77 -67.70 4.68 27.44
N ASN A 78 -66.93 5.44 26.64
CA ASN A 78 -65.85 4.90 25.79
C ASN A 78 -64.44 5.35 26.23
N MET A 79 -64.14 5.25 27.53
CA MET A 79 -62.78 5.52 28.04
C MET A 79 -61.85 4.34 27.74
N ARG A 80 -60.76 4.60 27.02
CA ARG A 80 -59.69 3.63 26.72
C ARG A 80 -58.56 3.75 27.72
N THR A 81 -58.01 2.62 28.17
CA THR A 81 -56.80 2.61 29.02
C THR A 81 -55.69 3.44 28.38
N GLY A 82 -54.98 4.23 29.18
CA GLY A 82 -53.92 5.13 28.71
C GLY A 82 -54.40 6.48 28.16
N GLN A 83 -55.72 6.70 27.99
CA GLN A 83 -56.23 8.04 27.69
C GLN A 83 -56.00 9.00 28.84
N ARG A 84 -55.69 10.25 28.51
CA ARG A 84 -55.50 11.27 29.53
C ARG A 84 -56.84 11.75 30.06
N LEU A 85 -56.99 11.77 31.37
CA LEU A 85 -58.14 12.33 32.07
C LEU A 85 -57.70 13.53 32.87
N THR A 86 -58.46 14.61 32.77
CA THR A 86 -58.35 15.73 33.71
C THR A 86 -59.60 15.73 34.58
N VAL A 87 -59.40 15.41 35.85
CA VAL A 87 -60.43 15.30 36.88
C VAL A 87 -60.36 16.52 37.80
N SER A 88 -61.51 17.11 38.07
CA SER A 88 -61.64 18.31 38.91
C SER A 88 -62.56 17.99 40.07
N GLY A 89 -62.13 18.26 41.29
CA GLY A 89 -62.90 17.86 42.46
C GLY A 89 -62.34 18.38 43.77
N LEU A 90 -63.07 18.09 44.83
CA LEU A 90 -62.67 18.41 46.20
C LEU A 90 -61.80 17.27 46.72
N LEU A 91 -60.56 17.57 47.10
CA LEU A 91 -59.68 16.58 47.71
C LEU A 91 -60.02 16.46 49.20
N ARG A 92 -60.30 15.26 49.67
CA ARG A 92 -60.66 14.97 51.07
C ARG A 92 -59.86 13.81 51.61
N ARG A 93 -59.59 13.84 52.91
CA ARG A 93 -58.99 12.73 53.63
C ARG A 93 -60.05 11.98 54.40
N THR A 94 -60.27 10.71 54.06
CA THR A 94 -61.19 9.82 54.78
C THR A 94 -60.37 8.73 55.47
N ARG A 95 -60.20 8.84 56.80
CA ARG A 95 -59.27 8.00 57.58
C ARG A 95 -57.84 8.13 57.05
N ASP A 96 -57.29 7.05 56.49
CA ASP A 96 -55.94 7.00 55.91
C ASP A 96 -55.90 7.08 54.37
N ILE A 97 -57.06 7.22 53.71
CA ILE A 97 -57.15 7.27 52.25
C ILE A 97 -57.49 8.69 51.79
N ILE A 98 -56.79 9.17 50.77
CA ILE A 98 -57.12 10.42 50.09
C ILE A 98 -58.11 10.12 48.96
N VAL A 99 -59.24 10.82 48.97
CA VAL A 99 -60.35 10.68 48.03
C VAL A 99 -60.55 12.01 47.30
N LEU A 100 -60.72 11.96 45.99
CA LEU A 100 -61.08 13.10 45.17
C LEU A 100 -62.57 13.02 44.79
N ASP A 101 -63.41 13.81 45.46
CA ASP A 101 -64.83 13.96 45.15
C ASP A 101 -64.97 14.79 43.87
N THR A 102 -65.09 14.09 42.74
CA THR A 102 -64.94 14.67 41.41
C THR A 102 -66.25 15.28 40.93
N SER A 103 -66.23 16.57 40.61
CA SER A 103 -67.36 17.34 40.06
C SER A 103 -67.30 17.48 38.54
N ARG A 104 -66.12 17.33 37.93
CA ARG A 104 -65.96 17.38 36.46
C ARG A 104 -64.86 16.44 35.99
N ILE A 105 -65.13 15.73 34.90
CA ILE A 105 -64.17 14.86 34.21
C ILE A 105 -64.10 15.31 32.77
N SER A 106 -62.89 15.46 32.24
CA SER A 106 -62.66 15.71 30.82
C SER A 106 -61.68 14.67 30.26
N ILE A 107 -62.00 14.13 29.08
CA ILE A 107 -61.16 13.14 28.40
C ILE A 107 -60.34 13.85 27.33
N GLY A 108 -59.04 13.54 27.30
CA GLY A 108 -58.12 13.86 26.23
C GLY A 108 -57.70 12.63 25.43
N THR A 109 -56.85 12.87 24.45
CA THR A 109 -56.19 11.84 23.65
C THR A 109 -55.13 11.09 24.46
N THR A 110 -54.69 9.93 23.96
CA THR A 110 -53.53 9.22 24.53
C THR A 110 -52.25 10.02 24.33
N ASP A 111 -51.19 9.74 25.10
CA ASP A 111 -49.92 10.45 24.90
C ASP A 111 -49.29 10.13 23.53
N VAL A 112 -49.52 8.94 22.97
CA VAL A 112 -49.11 8.60 21.58
C VAL A 112 -49.83 9.48 20.56
N GLU A 113 -51.16 9.63 20.68
CA GLU A 113 -51.96 10.50 19.82
C GLU A 113 -51.53 11.98 19.96
N ARG A 114 -51.18 12.43 21.18
CA ARG A 114 -50.65 13.79 21.44
C ARG A 114 -49.29 13.99 20.79
N LEU A 115 -48.39 13.02 20.89
CA LEU A 115 -47.08 13.06 20.24
C LEU A 115 -47.26 13.17 18.72
N ALA A 116 -48.09 12.31 18.13
CA ALA A 116 -48.36 12.31 16.69
C ALA A 116 -48.94 13.65 16.21
N SER A 117 -49.94 14.19 16.93
CA SER A 117 -50.57 15.49 16.61
C SER A 117 -49.57 16.64 16.66
N ARG A 118 -48.73 16.70 17.72
CA ARG A 118 -47.68 17.75 17.83
C ARG A 118 -46.58 17.56 16.79
N ALA A 119 -46.17 16.32 16.51
CA ALA A 119 -45.18 16.03 15.48
C ALA A 119 -45.65 16.44 14.08
N GLN A 120 -46.95 16.30 13.77
CA GLN A 120 -47.53 16.77 12.51
C GLN A 120 -47.53 18.30 12.36
N GLN A 121 -47.56 19.04 13.48
CA GLN A 121 -47.49 20.50 13.47
C GLN A 121 -46.07 21.02 13.23
N LEU A 122 -45.05 20.21 13.51
CA LEU A 122 -43.66 20.54 13.23
C LEU A 122 -43.38 20.41 11.73
N ARG A 123 -42.70 21.40 11.15
CA ARG A 123 -42.27 21.31 9.75
C ARG A 123 -41.10 20.33 9.64
N GLN A 124 -40.99 19.63 8.51
CA GLN A 124 -39.91 18.67 8.25
C GLN A 124 -38.49 19.27 8.39
N ASN A 125 -38.36 20.59 8.29
CA ASN A 125 -37.10 21.32 8.42
C ASN A 125 -36.77 21.78 9.85
N GLN A 126 -37.46 21.29 10.89
CA GLN A 126 -37.19 21.62 12.30
C GLN A 126 -36.72 20.40 13.14
N PRO A 127 -35.60 19.72 12.82
CA PRO A 127 -35.14 18.56 13.58
C PRO A 127 -34.89 18.82 15.07
N SER A 128 -34.40 20.01 15.42
CA SER A 128 -34.15 20.37 16.82
C SER A 128 -35.43 20.38 17.66
N GLU A 129 -36.54 20.86 17.09
CA GLU A 129 -37.85 20.86 17.76
C GLU A 129 -38.42 19.45 17.87
N MET A 130 -38.18 18.59 16.86
CA MET A 130 -38.56 17.18 16.92
C MET A 130 -37.83 16.42 18.04
N TYR A 131 -36.54 16.71 18.26
CA TYR A 131 -35.79 16.14 19.39
C TYR A 131 -36.32 16.65 20.74
N ALA A 132 -36.55 17.95 20.88
CA ALA A 132 -37.11 18.51 22.12
C ALA A 132 -38.49 17.89 22.44
N LEU A 133 -39.33 17.69 21.43
CA LEU A 133 -40.61 17.01 21.57
C LEU A 133 -40.43 15.53 21.97
N ALA A 134 -39.47 14.83 21.37
CA ALA A 134 -39.15 13.45 21.73
C ALA A 134 -38.70 13.34 23.20
N ASP A 135 -37.85 14.26 23.67
CA ASP A 135 -37.34 14.28 25.04
C ASP A 135 -38.47 14.54 26.06
N GLU A 136 -39.40 15.45 25.77
CA GLU A 136 -40.59 15.69 26.61
C GLU A 136 -41.43 14.41 26.80
N PHE A 137 -41.68 13.67 25.72
CA PHE A 137 -42.48 12.44 25.78
C PHE A 137 -41.69 11.22 26.25
N GLN A 138 -40.37 11.23 26.15
CA GLN A 138 -39.50 10.20 26.72
C GLN A 138 -39.67 10.13 28.24
N GLU A 139 -39.68 11.28 28.92
CA GLU A 139 -39.88 11.32 30.37
C GLU A 139 -41.25 10.78 30.79
N LEU A 140 -42.29 11.00 29.97
CA LEU A 140 -43.62 10.45 30.19
C LEU A 140 -43.64 8.93 29.97
N ALA A 141 -42.98 8.46 28.92
CA ALA A 141 -42.86 7.03 28.62
C ALA A 141 -42.12 6.28 29.73
N GLU A 142 -41.05 6.86 30.27
CA GLU A 142 -40.32 6.31 31.42
C GLU A 142 -41.17 6.34 32.69
N PHE A 143 -41.84 7.47 32.98
CA PHE A 143 -42.68 7.60 34.15
C PHE A 143 -43.83 6.59 34.16
N TYR A 144 -44.44 6.27 33.02
CA TYR A 144 -45.55 5.31 32.95
C TYR A 144 -45.16 3.88 32.54
N ASP A 145 -43.88 3.62 32.26
CA ASP A 145 -43.38 2.35 31.69
C ASP A 145 -44.11 1.95 30.39
N ASP A 146 -44.29 2.91 29.49
CA ASP A 146 -45.10 2.77 28.29
C ASP A 146 -44.25 2.43 27.07
N GLN A 147 -44.25 1.15 26.68
CA GLN A 147 -43.45 0.67 25.56
C GLN A 147 -43.93 1.22 24.20
N GLU A 148 -45.23 1.46 24.03
CA GLU A 148 -45.78 2.00 22.78
C GLU A 148 -45.30 3.45 22.59
N LEU A 149 -45.36 4.25 23.65
CA LEU A 149 -44.85 5.62 23.62
C LEU A 149 -43.33 5.66 23.45
N ARG A 150 -42.56 4.75 24.09
CA ARG A 150 -41.10 4.63 23.85
C ARG A 150 -40.81 4.40 22.36
N ASN A 151 -41.53 3.48 21.71
CA ASN A 151 -41.35 3.19 20.29
C ASN A 151 -41.70 4.40 19.40
N ALA A 152 -42.76 5.14 19.75
CA ALA A 152 -43.17 6.35 19.04
C ALA A 152 -42.14 7.49 19.18
N VAL A 153 -41.56 7.66 20.38
CA VAL A 153 -40.47 8.61 20.65
C VAL A 153 -39.23 8.26 19.83
N GLN A 154 -38.84 6.98 19.80
CA GLN A 154 -37.70 6.53 18.99
C GLN A 154 -37.93 6.75 17.49
N SER A 155 -39.14 6.48 17.01
CA SER A 155 -39.52 6.75 15.61
C SER A 155 -39.43 8.23 15.24
N LEU A 156 -39.81 9.11 16.17
CA LEU A 156 -39.69 10.56 15.98
C LEU A 156 -38.21 11.00 15.94
N ARG A 157 -37.37 10.47 16.83
CA ARG A 157 -35.91 10.72 16.84
C ARG A 157 -35.24 10.26 15.55
N LEU A 158 -35.61 9.09 15.04
CA LEU A 158 -35.12 8.56 13.77
C LEU A 158 -35.53 9.45 12.59
N SER A 159 -36.78 9.91 12.57
CA SER A 159 -37.29 10.82 11.53
C SER A 159 -36.54 12.16 11.54
N ALA A 160 -36.31 12.73 12.74
CA ALA A 160 -35.52 13.95 12.91
C ALA A 160 -34.08 13.77 12.39
N PHE A 161 -33.47 12.62 12.70
CA PHE A 161 -32.13 12.27 12.25
C PHE A 161 -32.04 12.13 10.73
N GLN A 162 -32.99 11.43 10.11
CA GLN A 162 -33.06 11.28 8.66
C GLN A 162 -33.24 12.62 7.95
N ASN A 163 -34.05 13.53 8.50
CA ASN A 163 -34.20 14.89 7.98
C ASN A 163 -32.88 15.68 8.05
N GLN A 164 -32.14 15.58 9.15
CA GLN A 164 -30.80 16.19 9.26
C GLN A 164 -29.84 15.60 8.24
N ARG A 165 -29.77 14.27 8.14
CA ARG A 165 -28.92 13.55 7.18
C ARG A 165 -29.20 13.97 5.74
N ALA A 166 -30.48 14.08 5.37
CA ALA A 166 -30.89 14.54 4.05
C ALA A 166 -30.48 16.00 3.79
N ALA A 167 -30.56 16.87 4.79
CA ALA A 167 -30.21 18.29 4.67
C ALA A 167 -28.70 18.51 4.46
N VAL A 168 -27.84 17.63 5.00
CA VAL A 168 -26.38 17.68 4.83
C VAL A 168 -25.87 16.67 3.79
N ARG A 169 -26.74 16.13 2.94
CA ARG A 169 -26.35 15.12 1.95
C ARG A 169 -25.30 15.70 0.99
N GLY A 170 -24.17 15.00 0.88
CA GLY A 170 -23.03 15.44 0.07
C GLY A 170 -22.11 16.46 0.75
N ASP A 171 -22.47 16.99 1.91
CA ASP A 171 -21.57 17.78 2.77
C ASP A 171 -20.86 16.85 3.76
N SER A 172 -19.62 16.47 3.44
CA SER A 172 -18.77 15.61 4.28
C SER A 172 -18.65 16.12 5.73
N ALA A 173 -18.43 17.43 5.91
CA ALA A 173 -18.26 18.03 7.24
C ALA A 173 -19.60 18.10 8.01
N GLY A 174 -20.71 18.34 7.30
CA GLY A 174 -22.05 18.25 7.85
C GLY A 174 -22.39 16.84 8.34
N LEU A 175 -22.11 15.82 7.53
CA LEU A 175 -22.33 14.41 7.88
C LEU A 175 -21.45 13.95 9.05
N GLN A 176 -20.20 14.40 9.12
CA GLN A 176 -19.32 14.08 10.24
C GLN A 176 -19.85 14.65 11.57
N ARG A 177 -20.23 15.93 11.60
CA ARG A 177 -20.85 16.56 12.78
C ARG A 177 -22.15 15.86 13.18
N LEU A 178 -22.91 15.38 12.20
CA LEU A 178 -24.14 14.63 12.45
C LEU A 178 -23.84 13.28 13.13
N ALA A 179 -22.84 12.53 12.65
CA ALA A 179 -22.41 11.28 13.27
C ALA A 179 -21.90 11.48 14.71
N GLU A 180 -21.06 12.50 14.94
CA GLU A 180 -20.54 12.85 16.27
C GLU A 180 -21.69 13.26 17.24
N SER A 181 -22.65 14.05 16.75
CA SER A 181 -23.84 14.39 17.55
C SER A 181 -24.71 13.18 17.84
N ALA A 182 -24.82 12.21 16.93
CA ALA A 182 -25.62 11.01 17.15
C ALA A 182 -25.00 10.11 18.22
N GLU A 183 -23.68 9.94 18.18
CA GLU A 183 -22.89 9.21 19.17
C GLU A 183 -23.00 9.84 20.56
N THR A 184 -22.87 11.18 20.65
CA THR A 184 -23.01 11.91 21.92
C THR A 184 -24.38 11.74 22.56
N ARG A 185 -25.44 11.61 21.75
CA ARG A 185 -26.82 11.46 22.25
C ARG A 185 -27.14 10.02 22.69
N GLY A 186 -26.44 9.01 22.18
CA GLY A 186 -26.54 7.62 22.63
C GLY A 186 -27.86 6.89 22.33
N PHE A 187 -28.75 7.46 21.50
CA PHE A 187 -30.06 6.86 21.19
C PHE A 187 -30.09 6.06 19.88
N PHE A 188 -29.04 6.13 19.06
CA PHE A 188 -28.99 5.51 17.74
C PHE A 188 -28.12 4.27 17.73
N SER A 189 -28.48 3.28 16.90
CA SER A 189 -27.66 2.09 16.66
C SER A 189 -26.30 2.46 16.06
N GLU A 190 -25.26 1.74 16.44
CA GLU A 190 -23.90 1.90 15.87
C GLU A 190 -23.89 1.77 14.34
N ASP A 191 -24.69 0.87 13.79
CA ASP A 191 -24.86 0.66 12.34
C ASP A 191 -25.30 1.92 11.59
N LEU A 192 -26.23 2.68 12.15
CA LEU A 192 -26.74 3.91 11.57
C LEU A 192 -25.64 4.99 11.59
N ILE A 193 -24.92 5.09 12.71
CA ILE A 193 -23.80 6.04 12.86
C ILE A 193 -22.68 5.68 11.88
N ALA A 194 -22.32 4.40 11.77
CA ALA A 194 -21.34 3.88 10.83
C ALA A 194 -21.73 4.20 9.37
N SER A 195 -23.02 4.08 9.03
CA SER A 195 -23.52 4.40 7.69
C SER A 195 -23.38 5.89 7.35
N VAL A 196 -23.61 6.79 8.33
CA VAL A 196 -23.38 8.23 8.15
C VAL A 196 -21.88 8.57 8.06
N ARG A 197 -21.04 7.92 8.86
CA ARG A 197 -19.56 8.05 8.73
C ARG A 197 -19.07 7.56 7.37
N PHE A 198 -19.64 6.47 6.86
CA PHE A 198 -19.31 5.98 5.54
C PHE A 198 -19.76 6.96 4.44
N GLU A 199 -20.98 7.51 4.55
CA GLU A 199 -21.48 8.51 3.61
C GLU A 199 -20.61 9.78 3.59
N SER A 200 -20.10 10.24 4.75
CA SER A 200 -19.20 11.39 4.81
C SER A 200 -17.91 11.15 4.02
N VAL A 201 -17.33 9.94 4.15
CA VAL A 201 -16.15 9.52 3.38
C VAL A 201 -16.45 9.47 1.88
N ILE A 202 -17.60 8.94 1.47
CA ILE A 202 -17.99 8.91 0.05
C ILE A 202 -18.19 10.32 -0.50
N ALA A 203 -18.80 11.22 0.28
CA ALA A 203 -18.95 12.63 -0.10
C ALA A 203 -17.59 13.30 -0.29
N ALA A 204 -16.66 13.08 0.65
CA ALA A 204 -15.28 13.58 0.54
C ALA A 204 -14.52 13.02 -0.66
N ALA A 205 -14.62 11.71 -0.91
CA ALA A 205 -13.93 11.07 -2.02
C ALA A 205 -14.41 11.60 -3.39
N LYS A 206 -15.68 12.00 -3.51
CA LYS A 206 -16.24 12.59 -4.74
C LYS A 206 -15.69 13.98 -5.05
N THR A 207 -15.32 14.78 -4.05
CA THR A 207 -14.76 16.11 -4.28
C THR A 207 -13.28 16.09 -4.62
N GLY A 208 -12.58 14.97 -4.37
CA GLY A 208 -11.20 14.71 -4.80
C GLY A 208 -10.13 15.60 -4.16
N MET A 209 -10.50 16.45 -3.19
CA MET A 209 -9.64 17.52 -2.66
C MET A 209 -9.29 17.37 -1.17
N GLU A 210 -9.74 16.30 -0.50
CA GLU A 210 -9.52 16.17 0.93
C GLU A 210 -8.21 15.44 1.27
N ASN A 211 -7.18 16.22 1.61
CA ASN A 211 -5.95 15.71 2.19
C ASN A 211 -6.24 14.98 3.51
N GLY A 212 -5.70 13.76 3.66
CA GLY A 212 -5.84 12.98 4.89
C GLY A 212 -7.15 12.20 4.99
N LEU A 213 -7.91 12.07 3.91
CA LEU A 213 -9.11 11.23 3.87
C LEU A 213 -8.79 9.76 4.23
N SER A 214 -7.64 9.23 3.78
CA SER A 214 -7.20 7.89 4.16
C SER A 214 -7.06 7.71 5.68
N LYS A 215 -6.50 8.72 6.38
CA LYS A 215 -6.37 8.71 7.84
C LYS A 215 -7.73 8.72 8.53
N ARG A 216 -8.68 9.51 8.03
CA ARG A 216 -10.05 9.52 8.56
C ARG A 216 -10.73 8.17 8.43
N ILE A 217 -10.56 7.49 7.29
CA ILE A 217 -11.08 6.12 7.10
C ILE A 217 -10.47 5.19 8.16
N GLN A 218 -9.17 5.29 8.41
CA GLN A 218 -8.48 4.46 9.42
C GLN A 218 -9.02 4.67 10.84
N GLU A 219 -9.38 5.92 11.19
CA GLU A 219 -9.87 6.29 12.52
C GLU A 219 -11.35 5.98 12.74
N SER A 220 -12.18 6.05 11.69
CA SER A 220 -13.65 6.07 11.82
C SER A 220 -14.38 4.84 11.29
N LEU A 221 -13.74 4.02 10.45
CA LEU A 221 -14.39 2.89 9.77
C LEU A 221 -13.59 1.59 9.96
N PRO A 222 -14.15 0.56 10.63
CA PRO A 222 -13.49 -0.73 10.80
C PRO A 222 -13.36 -1.48 9.46
N GLY A 223 -12.35 -2.34 9.35
CA GLY A 223 -12.11 -3.17 8.16
C GLY A 223 -11.18 -2.54 7.12
N TRP A 224 -10.72 -1.30 7.29
CA TRP A 224 -9.82 -0.63 6.34
C TRP A 224 -8.49 -1.38 6.10
N ASN A 225 -8.03 -2.14 7.10
CA ASN A 225 -6.76 -2.88 7.09
C ASN A 225 -6.93 -4.36 6.72
N GLU A 226 -8.15 -4.83 6.46
CA GLU A 226 -8.42 -6.22 6.13
C GLU A 226 -8.28 -6.42 4.62
N PRO A 227 -7.21 -7.07 4.13
CA PRO A 227 -7.03 -7.23 2.70
C PRO A 227 -8.17 -8.05 2.11
N SER A 228 -8.86 -7.49 1.13
CA SER A 228 -9.97 -8.17 0.48
C SER A 228 -9.39 -9.04 -0.63
N LYS A 229 -9.59 -10.36 -0.55
CA LYS A 229 -9.45 -11.22 -1.73
C LYS A 229 -10.43 -10.70 -2.78
N ALA A 230 -10.06 -10.77 -4.06
CA ALA A 230 -10.88 -10.35 -5.19
C ALA A 230 -12.13 -11.24 -5.41
N GLU A 231 -12.80 -11.64 -4.34
CA GLU A 231 -14.09 -12.30 -4.39
C GLU A 231 -15.18 -11.24 -4.57
N PRO A 232 -16.03 -11.37 -5.59
CA PRO A 232 -17.23 -10.55 -5.71
C PRO A 232 -18.06 -10.67 -4.43
N PHE A 233 -18.45 -9.54 -3.84
CA PHE A 233 -19.40 -9.53 -2.73
C PHE A 233 -20.82 -9.30 -3.26
N GLU A 234 -21.82 -9.77 -2.52
CA GLU A 234 -23.23 -9.85 -2.92
C GLU A 234 -23.81 -8.53 -3.48
N HIS A 235 -23.27 -7.39 -3.04
CA HIS A 235 -23.71 -6.05 -3.40
C HIS A 235 -22.74 -5.27 -4.31
N GLU A 236 -21.80 -5.92 -4.99
CA GLU A 236 -20.78 -5.24 -5.81
C GLU A 236 -21.40 -4.35 -6.91
N ALA A 237 -22.39 -4.84 -7.63
CA ALA A 237 -23.09 -4.07 -8.66
C ALA A 237 -23.84 -2.85 -8.09
N LEU A 238 -24.38 -2.97 -6.87
CA LEU A 238 -25.03 -1.87 -6.17
C LEU A 238 -23.98 -0.86 -5.71
N TYR A 239 -22.85 -1.31 -5.16
CA TYR A 239 -21.76 -0.45 -4.72
C TYR A 239 -21.22 0.44 -5.85
N LEU A 240 -21.10 -0.09 -7.07
CA LEU A 240 -20.65 0.70 -8.23
C LEU A 240 -21.61 1.84 -8.60
N ARG A 241 -22.89 1.74 -8.22
CA ARG A 241 -23.93 2.75 -8.50
C ARG A 241 -24.20 3.67 -7.32
N ASP A 242 -24.44 3.07 -6.15
CA ASP A 242 -24.72 3.75 -4.89
C ASP A 242 -23.94 3.05 -3.75
N PRO A 243 -22.71 3.51 -3.45
CA PRO A 243 -21.90 2.95 -2.38
C PRO A 243 -22.59 2.98 -1.02
N VAL A 244 -23.40 4.01 -0.74
CA VAL A 244 -24.02 4.22 0.57
C VAL A 244 -25.14 3.21 0.78
N SER A 245 -26.02 3.05 -0.20
CA SER A 245 -27.07 2.02 -0.13
C SER A 245 -26.49 0.61 -0.08
N ALA A 246 -25.39 0.34 -0.80
CA ALA A 246 -24.70 -0.95 -0.70
C ALA A 246 -24.18 -1.22 0.72
N PHE A 247 -23.60 -0.20 1.37
CA PHE A 247 -23.09 -0.31 2.74
C PHE A 247 -24.22 -0.54 3.76
N GLU A 248 -25.35 0.16 3.62
CA GLU A 248 -26.51 0.00 4.50
C GLU A 248 -27.15 -1.38 4.40
N ALA A 249 -27.26 -1.91 3.19
CA ALA A 249 -27.84 -3.24 2.91
C ALA A 249 -26.91 -4.41 3.29
N SER A 250 -25.63 -4.13 3.57
CA SER A 250 -24.61 -5.12 3.85
C SER A 250 -24.56 -5.52 5.33
N ASP A 251 -24.19 -6.78 5.59
CA ASP A 251 -23.81 -7.23 6.94
C ASP A 251 -22.44 -6.67 7.38
N GLU A 252 -22.03 -6.93 8.63
CA GLU A 252 -20.77 -6.41 9.16
C GLU A 252 -19.53 -6.82 8.33
N ARG A 253 -19.50 -8.08 7.85
CA ARG A 253 -18.37 -8.60 7.06
C ARG A 253 -18.30 -7.93 5.70
N GLN A 254 -19.43 -7.80 5.02
CA GLN A 254 -19.55 -7.10 3.74
C GLN A 254 -19.23 -5.61 3.89
N ARG A 255 -19.66 -4.96 4.97
CA ARG A 255 -19.31 -3.56 5.28
C ARG A 255 -17.80 -3.36 5.40
N ARG A 256 -17.08 -4.25 6.10
CA ARG A 256 -15.61 -4.21 6.20
C ARG A 256 -14.94 -4.33 4.83
N GLN A 257 -15.44 -5.21 3.96
CA GLN A 257 -14.97 -5.32 2.58
C GLN A 257 -15.21 -4.03 1.77
N ILE A 258 -16.39 -3.44 1.88
CA ILE A 258 -16.73 -2.16 1.23
C ILE A 258 -15.81 -1.04 1.73
N VAL A 259 -15.54 -0.96 3.04
CA VAL A 259 -14.60 0.00 3.63
C VAL A 259 -13.20 -0.20 3.06
N ARG A 260 -12.71 -1.44 2.98
CA ARG A 260 -11.41 -1.74 2.35
C ARG A 260 -11.35 -1.26 0.90
N LEU A 261 -12.41 -1.42 0.12
CA LEU A 261 -12.45 -0.97 -1.28
C LEU A 261 -12.35 0.55 -1.39
N VAL A 262 -13.08 1.29 -0.56
CA VAL A 262 -13.00 2.76 -0.52
C VAL A 262 -11.62 3.21 -0.07
N TYR A 263 -11.08 2.61 0.99
CA TYR A 263 -9.73 2.88 1.48
C TYR A 263 -8.68 2.67 0.38
N ARG A 264 -8.74 1.53 -0.31
CA ARG A 264 -7.83 1.19 -1.41
C ARG A 264 -7.86 2.24 -2.50
N ARG A 265 -9.04 2.65 -2.95
CA ARG A 265 -9.21 3.66 -4.00
C ARG A 265 -8.63 5.03 -3.59
N VAL A 266 -8.97 5.50 -2.39
CA VAL A 266 -8.48 6.79 -1.87
C VAL A 266 -6.97 6.75 -1.69
N ARG A 267 -6.46 5.72 -1.03
CA ARG A 267 -5.05 5.60 -0.70
C ARG A 267 -4.16 5.36 -1.92
N LEU A 268 -4.64 4.59 -2.90
CA LEU A 268 -3.94 4.41 -4.17
C LEU A 268 -3.77 5.76 -4.89
N ALA A 269 -4.82 6.59 -4.95
CA ALA A 269 -4.73 7.92 -5.55
C ALA A 269 -3.74 8.83 -4.80
N GLU A 270 -3.75 8.82 -3.46
CA GLU A 270 -2.80 9.57 -2.64
C GLU A 270 -1.34 9.15 -2.91
N ILE A 271 -1.05 7.85 -2.96
CA ILE A 271 0.32 7.35 -3.21
C ILE A 271 0.74 7.65 -4.65
N LEU A 272 -0.14 7.48 -5.63
CA LEU A 272 0.18 7.79 -7.03
C LEU A 272 0.42 9.29 -7.25
N ASN A 273 -0.25 10.18 -6.51
CA ASN A 273 0.03 11.62 -6.56
C ASN A 273 1.39 11.99 -5.96
N GLN A 274 1.99 11.12 -5.15
CA GLN A 274 3.35 11.29 -4.62
C GLN A 274 4.42 10.74 -5.56
N LEU A 275 4.04 9.95 -6.57
CA LEU A 275 4.96 9.45 -7.58
C LEU A 275 5.49 10.62 -8.40
N LYS A 276 6.81 10.83 -8.36
CA LYS A 276 7.45 11.88 -9.15
C LYS A 276 7.33 11.58 -10.64
N THR A 277 7.22 12.62 -11.45
CA THR A 277 7.12 12.51 -12.91
C THR A 277 8.34 11.85 -13.54
N ASP A 278 9.51 11.97 -12.90
CA ASP A 278 10.75 11.33 -13.34
C ASP A 278 10.86 9.86 -12.93
N GLY A 279 9.98 9.35 -12.07
CA GLY A 279 10.01 7.98 -11.55
C GLY A 279 11.09 7.72 -10.48
N SER A 280 11.84 8.72 -10.04
CA SER A 280 13.00 8.55 -9.15
C SER A 280 12.67 7.97 -7.77
N ASN A 281 11.43 8.13 -7.30
CA ASN A 281 10.92 7.55 -6.05
C ASN A 281 10.07 6.29 -6.25
N GLY A 282 10.08 5.69 -7.45
CA GLY A 282 9.18 4.58 -7.79
C GLY A 282 9.33 3.33 -6.90
N LEU A 283 10.54 2.99 -6.43
CA LEU A 283 10.72 1.87 -5.47
C LEU A 283 10.08 2.17 -4.12
N ASN A 284 10.31 3.36 -3.55
CA ASN A 284 9.71 3.76 -2.28
C ASN A 284 8.16 3.70 -2.37
N MET A 285 7.60 4.15 -3.50
CA MET A 285 6.16 4.08 -3.74
C MET A 285 5.68 2.64 -3.91
N ALA A 286 6.43 1.79 -4.61
CA ALA A 286 6.10 0.38 -4.76
C ALA A 286 6.12 -0.37 -3.42
N ASP A 287 7.09 -0.10 -2.55
CA ASP A 287 7.18 -0.71 -1.22
C ASP A 287 6.04 -0.24 -0.31
N GLN A 288 5.68 1.03 -0.39
CA GLN A 288 4.53 1.58 0.31
C GLN A 288 3.23 0.94 -0.16
N LEU A 289 3.02 0.81 -1.47
CA LEU A 289 1.89 0.10 -2.06
C LEU A 289 1.86 -1.36 -1.63
N GLN A 290 3.00 -2.05 -1.66
CA GLN A 290 3.11 -3.46 -1.26
C GLN A 290 2.71 -3.67 0.21
N LYS A 291 3.06 -2.73 1.09
CA LYS A 291 2.75 -2.78 2.52
C LYS A 291 1.29 -2.44 2.81
N GLU A 292 0.77 -1.38 2.20
CA GLU A 292 -0.55 -0.85 2.55
C GLU A 292 -1.68 -1.44 1.69
N LEU A 293 -1.40 -1.70 0.40
CA LEU A 293 -2.34 -2.11 -0.65
C LEU A 293 -1.77 -3.31 -1.45
N PRO A 294 -1.47 -4.46 -0.81
CA PRO A 294 -0.89 -5.63 -1.50
C PRO A 294 -1.75 -6.16 -2.67
N GLU A 295 -3.03 -5.83 -2.69
CA GLU A 295 -3.97 -6.20 -3.76
C GLU A 295 -3.71 -5.42 -5.07
N GLU A 296 -3.10 -4.23 -5.00
CA GLU A 296 -2.84 -3.34 -6.15
C GLU A 296 -1.57 -3.72 -6.92
N THR A 297 -1.47 -5.00 -7.29
CA THR A 297 -0.30 -5.59 -7.96
C THR A 297 0.12 -4.84 -9.23
N ALA A 298 -0.84 -4.39 -10.04
CA ALA A 298 -0.57 -3.63 -11.26
C ALA A 298 0.07 -2.25 -10.96
N ALA A 299 -0.40 -1.55 -9.92
CA ALA A 299 0.17 -0.27 -9.53
C ALA A 299 1.57 -0.44 -8.92
N ILE A 300 1.80 -1.49 -8.13
CA ILE A 300 3.11 -1.86 -7.58
C ILE A 300 4.11 -2.08 -8.72
N LEU A 301 3.74 -2.88 -9.73
CA LEU A 301 4.58 -3.13 -10.89
C LEU A 301 4.86 -1.84 -11.67
N LYS A 302 3.83 -1.02 -11.93
CA LYS A 302 4.00 0.26 -12.63
C LYS A 302 4.97 1.21 -11.91
N ALA A 303 4.91 1.28 -10.58
CA ALA A 303 5.82 2.10 -9.78
C ALA A 303 7.28 1.58 -9.86
N ARG A 304 7.48 0.26 -9.80
CA ARG A 304 8.81 -0.35 -10.02
C ARG A 304 9.34 -0.06 -11.42
N GLU A 305 8.50 -0.19 -12.44
CA GLU A 305 8.86 0.08 -13.82
C GLU A 305 9.25 1.54 -14.04
N ALA A 306 8.55 2.50 -13.42
CA ALA A 306 8.91 3.91 -13.48
C ALA A 306 10.32 4.16 -12.93
N PHE A 307 10.69 3.53 -11.81
CA PHE A 307 12.05 3.63 -11.26
C PHE A 307 13.09 2.97 -12.16
N VAL A 308 12.78 1.82 -12.76
CA VAL A 308 13.68 1.17 -13.72
C VAL A 308 13.95 2.10 -14.91
N GLN A 309 12.92 2.73 -15.47
CA GLN A 309 13.08 3.66 -16.58
C GLN A 309 13.93 4.87 -16.20
N TYR A 310 13.69 5.46 -15.03
CA TYR A 310 14.53 6.52 -14.47
C TYR A 310 16.01 6.11 -14.41
N ARG A 311 16.29 4.91 -13.88
CA ARG A 311 17.66 4.40 -13.75
C ARG A 311 18.30 4.09 -15.10
N LEU A 312 17.54 3.54 -16.04
CA LEU A 312 18.01 3.24 -17.40
C LEU A 312 18.42 4.51 -18.13
N GLN A 313 17.67 5.61 -17.99
CA GLN A 313 18.06 6.92 -18.57
C GLN A 313 19.35 7.48 -17.96
N GLY A 314 19.64 7.14 -16.69
CA GLY A 314 20.84 7.56 -15.97
C GLY A 314 22.04 6.63 -16.11
N VAL A 315 21.95 5.55 -16.90
CA VAL A 315 22.97 4.49 -17.01
C VAL A 315 24.38 5.05 -17.18
N PRO A 316 24.67 5.99 -18.10
CA PRO A 316 26.02 6.55 -18.29
C PRO A 316 26.67 7.15 -17.03
N THR A 317 25.87 7.55 -16.04
CA THR A 317 26.33 8.28 -14.84
C THR A 317 26.40 7.42 -13.57
N LEU A 318 25.98 6.16 -13.64
CA LEU A 318 25.95 5.27 -12.49
C LEU A 318 27.37 4.96 -11.98
N ASN A 319 27.51 4.71 -10.68
CA ASN A 319 28.70 4.07 -10.13
C ASN A 319 28.56 2.52 -10.12
N ARG A 320 29.64 1.79 -9.81
CA ARG A 320 29.66 0.32 -9.80
C ARG A 320 28.53 -0.29 -8.95
N ARG A 321 28.37 0.20 -7.71
CA ARG A 321 27.32 -0.26 -6.78
C ARG A 321 25.92 -0.06 -7.37
N GLN A 322 25.65 1.12 -7.91
CA GLN A 322 24.36 1.45 -8.51
C GLN A 322 24.06 0.63 -9.77
N LEU A 323 25.09 0.30 -10.57
CA LEU A 323 24.96 -0.60 -11.72
C LEU A 323 24.58 -2.01 -11.25
N GLU A 324 25.26 -2.55 -10.23
CA GLU A 324 24.93 -3.85 -9.66
C GLU A 324 23.50 -3.89 -9.09
N ASP A 325 23.12 -2.87 -8.31
CA ASP A 325 21.77 -2.74 -7.75
C ASP A 325 20.71 -2.72 -8.87
N LEU A 326 21.00 -2.05 -10.00
CA LEU A 326 20.12 -2.01 -11.17
C LEU A 326 20.03 -3.38 -11.87
N VAL A 327 21.14 -4.10 -12.00
CA VAL A 327 21.13 -5.47 -12.56
C VAL A 327 20.34 -6.44 -11.67
N GLU A 328 20.50 -6.36 -10.35
CA GLU A 328 19.72 -7.17 -9.40
C GLU A 328 18.22 -6.87 -9.54
N LEU A 329 17.85 -5.59 -9.62
CA LEU A 329 16.48 -5.16 -9.83
C LEU A 329 15.90 -5.69 -11.16
N LEU A 330 16.65 -5.59 -12.26
CA LEU A 330 16.22 -6.10 -13.56
C LEU A 330 16.03 -7.62 -13.55
N THR A 331 16.93 -8.34 -12.87
CA THR A 331 16.82 -9.80 -12.68
C THR A 331 15.57 -10.17 -11.86
N MET A 332 15.33 -9.46 -10.74
CA MET A 332 14.13 -9.65 -9.92
C MET A 332 12.83 -9.45 -10.71
N LEU A 333 12.84 -8.50 -11.64
CA LEU A 333 11.72 -8.22 -12.55
C LEU A 333 11.70 -9.11 -13.81
N ARG A 334 12.60 -10.10 -13.91
CA ARG A 334 12.74 -11.03 -15.05
C ARG A 334 12.99 -10.32 -16.40
N ARG A 335 13.73 -9.20 -16.38
CA ARG A 335 14.10 -8.39 -17.56
C ARG A 335 15.56 -8.57 -17.95
N GLU A 336 15.99 -9.82 -18.12
CA GLU A 336 17.41 -10.15 -18.30
C GLU A 336 17.96 -9.79 -19.70
N SER A 337 17.10 -9.75 -20.73
CA SER A 337 17.51 -9.56 -22.12
C SER A 337 18.21 -8.22 -22.43
N GLY A 338 18.06 -7.22 -21.57
CA GLY A 338 18.65 -5.88 -21.73
C GLY A 338 19.89 -5.60 -20.86
N ILE A 339 20.30 -6.53 -19.99
CA ILE A 339 21.38 -6.29 -19.02
C ILE A 339 22.71 -6.05 -19.74
N ASN A 340 23.07 -6.89 -20.71
CA ASN A 340 24.35 -6.78 -21.40
C ASN A 340 24.48 -5.49 -22.20
N SER A 341 23.41 -5.04 -22.86
CA SER A 341 23.39 -3.76 -23.57
C SER A 341 23.56 -2.58 -22.62
N MET A 342 22.87 -2.60 -21.47
CA MET A 342 22.96 -1.56 -20.45
C MET A 342 24.37 -1.47 -19.84
N VAL A 343 24.96 -2.61 -19.47
CA VAL A 343 26.34 -2.64 -18.95
C VAL A 343 27.34 -2.17 -20.01
N THR A 344 27.14 -2.53 -21.27
CA THR A 344 27.98 -2.05 -22.38
C THR A 344 27.86 -0.53 -22.56
N GLU A 345 26.66 0.03 -22.48
CA GLU A 345 26.45 1.49 -22.53
C GLU A 345 27.17 2.20 -21.37
N TRP A 346 27.04 1.66 -20.15
CA TRP A 346 27.77 2.18 -19.00
C TRP A 346 29.29 2.13 -19.19
N LEU A 347 29.84 1.00 -19.65
CA LEU A 347 31.28 0.82 -19.91
C LEU A 347 31.80 1.83 -20.94
N GLN A 348 31.06 2.04 -22.04
CA GLN A 348 31.41 3.03 -23.06
C GLN A 348 31.39 4.46 -22.50
N ALA A 349 30.43 4.78 -21.63
CA ALA A 349 30.39 6.08 -20.97
C ALA A 349 31.55 6.27 -19.99
N GLN A 350 31.91 5.23 -19.22
CA GLN A 350 33.09 5.27 -18.34
C GLN A 350 34.38 5.48 -19.12
N GLU A 351 34.56 4.74 -20.21
CA GLU A 351 35.74 4.85 -21.08
C GLU A 351 35.88 6.29 -21.62
N ARG A 352 34.80 6.89 -22.14
CA ARG A 352 34.81 8.30 -22.61
C ARG A 352 35.12 9.30 -21.50
N ARG A 353 34.65 9.05 -20.28
CA ARG A 353 34.88 9.94 -19.12
C ARG A 353 36.32 9.86 -18.62
N LEU A 354 36.91 8.66 -18.67
CA LEU A 354 38.28 8.39 -18.25
C LEU A 354 39.30 8.65 -19.36
N GLU A 355 38.86 8.79 -20.61
CA GLU A 355 39.70 9.08 -21.76
C GLU A 355 40.33 10.48 -21.64
N ASN A 356 41.55 10.52 -21.12
CA ASN A 356 42.38 11.72 -21.02
C ASN A 356 43.65 11.63 -21.88
N GLY A 357 43.78 10.57 -22.69
CA GLY A 357 44.97 10.29 -23.50
C GLY A 357 46.21 9.89 -22.69
N GLN A 358 46.10 9.75 -21.37
CA GLN A 358 47.18 9.40 -20.46
C GLN A 358 47.05 7.95 -19.96
N LEU A 359 48.14 7.43 -19.38
CA LEU A 359 48.22 6.05 -18.90
C LEU A 359 47.15 5.75 -17.85
N ASP A 360 46.96 6.62 -16.86
CA ASP A 360 45.99 6.45 -15.78
C ASP A 360 44.56 6.26 -16.29
N GLY A 361 44.14 7.03 -17.30
CA GLY A 361 42.81 6.92 -17.89
C GLY A 361 42.58 5.60 -18.62
N VAL A 362 43.61 5.11 -19.31
CA VAL A 362 43.59 3.81 -20.00
C VAL A 362 43.53 2.66 -18.99
N LEU A 363 44.32 2.72 -17.92
CA LEU A 363 44.31 1.69 -16.88
C LEU A 363 43.00 1.68 -16.11
N ALA A 364 42.49 2.84 -15.70
CA ALA A 364 41.19 2.96 -15.04
C ALA A 364 40.05 2.39 -15.91
N SER A 365 40.07 2.67 -17.22
CA SER A 365 39.09 2.10 -18.16
C SER A 365 39.20 0.57 -18.22
N ALA A 366 40.42 0.01 -18.29
CA ALA A 366 40.62 -1.44 -18.27
C ALA A 366 40.07 -2.09 -17.00
N GLU A 367 40.18 -1.42 -15.85
CA GLU A 367 39.62 -1.91 -14.60
C GLU A 367 38.09 -1.96 -14.58
N GLU A 368 37.40 -1.00 -15.20
CA GLU A 368 35.93 -1.04 -15.31
C GLU A 368 35.46 -2.23 -16.16
N TYR A 369 36.16 -2.52 -17.27
CA TYR A 369 35.86 -3.70 -18.10
C TYR A 369 36.18 -5.02 -17.39
N LEU A 370 37.28 -5.08 -16.62
CA LEU A 370 37.60 -6.26 -15.80
C LEU A 370 36.55 -6.47 -14.71
N PHE A 371 36.12 -5.42 -14.02
CA PHE A 371 35.03 -5.50 -13.05
C PHE A 371 33.77 -6.08 -13.68
N ALA A 372 33.37 -5.59 -14.85
CA ALA A 372 32.18 -6.09 -15.54
C ALA A 372 32.34 -7.56 -15.97
N TRP A 373 33.50 -7.94 -16.50
CA TRP A 373 33.77 -9.34 -16.83
C TRP A 373 33.78 -10.23 -15.59
N GLU A 374 34.39 -9.81 -14.49
CA GLU A 374 34.42 -10.58 -13.25
C GLU A 374 33.00 -10.85 -12.73
N ARG A 375 32.12 -9.86 -12.82
CA ARG A 375 30.76 -9.92 -12.29
C ARG A 375 29.79 -10.70 -13.17
N TRP A 376 29.84 -10.54 -14.49
CA TRP A 376 28.85 -11.13 -15.41
C TRP A 376 29.45 -12.03 -16.51
N LYS A 377 30.77 -12.30 -16.48
CA LYS A 377 31.46 -13.30 -17.31
C LYS A 377 31.28 -13.15 -18.83
N THR A 378 31.07 -11.93 -19.32
CA THR A 378 30.97 -11.66 -20.77
C THR A 378 32.35 -11.52 -21.40
N GLU A 379 32.70 -12.40 -22.33
CA GLU A 379 34.05 -12.48 -22.93
C GLU A 379 34.43 -11.22 -23.73
N ALA A 380 33.47 -10.56 -24.38
CA ALA A 380 33.72 -9.31 -25.12
C ALA A 380 34.31 -8.21 -24.22
N TRP A 381 33.87 -8.14 -22.96
CA TRP A 381 34.39 -7.15 -22.00
C TRP A 381 35.80 -7.50 -21.52
N ARG A 382 36.11 -8.80 -21.37
CA ARG A 382 37.47 -9.27 -21.09
C ARG A 382 38.42 -8.91 -22.23
N GLN A 383 38.01 -9.14 -23.48
CA GLN A 383 38.82 -8.80 -24.65
C GLN A 383 39.12 -7.31 -24.70
N ARG A 384 38.12 -6.46 -24.46
CA ARG A 384 38.31 -5.01 -24.43
C ARG A 384 39.23 -4.55 -23.29
N ALA A 385 39.11 -5.14 -22.10
CA ALA A 385 40.04 -4.89 -20.99
C ALA A 385 41.49 -5.23 -21.38
N VAL A 386 41.70 -6.39 -22.02
CA VAL A 386 43.02 -6.83 -22.49
C VAL A 386 43.59 -5.87 -23.54
N GLU A 387 42.79 -5.39 -24.49
CA GLU A 387 43.21 -4.38 -25.47
C GLU A 387 43.68 -3.09 -24.79
N LEU A 388 42.92 -2.60 -23.82
CA LEU A 388 43.27 -1.39 -23.05
C LEU A 388 44.57 -1.60 -22.24
N LEU A 389 44.75 -2.76 -21.61
CA LEU A 389 46.00 -3.09 -20.91
C LEU A 389 47.20 -3.17 -21.87
N LYS A 390 47.05 -3.78 -23.05
CA LYS A 390 48.12 -3.81 -24.07
C LYS A 390 48.48 -2.40 -24.54
N ARG A 391 47.49 -1.53 -24.74
CA ARG A 391 47.69 -0.10 -25.05
C ARG A 391 48.42 0.62 -23.91
N GLY A 392 47.99 0.43 -22.67
CA GLY A 392 48.61 1.01 -21.48
C GLY A 392 50.06 0.56 -21.32
N TRP A 393 50.35 -0.73 -21.51
CA TRP A 393 51.73 -1.25 -21.51
C TRP A 393 52.59 -0.57 -22.56
N GLY A 394 52.07 -0.39 -23.79
CA GLY A 394 52.77 0.28 -24.87
C GLY A 394 53.11 1.75 -24.54
N MET A 395 52.25 2.43 -23.78
CA MET A 395 52.50 3.79 -23.29
C MET A 395 53.54 3.79 -22.16
N ALA A 396 53.45 2.84 -21.22
CA ALA A 396 54.28 2.78 -20.02
C ALA A 396 55.70 2.25 -20.27
N ARG A 397 55.90 1.41 -21.29
CA ARG A 397 57.18 0.70 -21.51
C ARG A 397 58.39 1.63 -21.53
N ASP A 398 58.24 2.78 -22.18
CA ASP A 398 59.34 3.71 -22.42
C ASP A 398 59.37 4.86 -21.38
N THR A 399 58.25 5.15 -20.70
CA THR A 399 58.11 6.28 -19.76
C THR A 399 58.02 5.89 -18.28
N ALA A 400 57.51 4.70 -17.96
CA ALA A 400 57.26 4.18 -16.61
C ALA A 400 57.48 2.65 -16.52
N PRO A 401 58.74 2.17 -16.49
CA PRO A 401 59.04 0.73 -16.59
C PRO A 401 58.43 -0.13 -15.47
N GLN A 402 58.34 0.39 -14.24
CA GLN A 402 57.74 -0.33 -13.11
C GLN A 402 56.23 -0.58 -13.32
N GLU A 403 55.53 0.39 -13.91
CA GLU A 403 54.10 0.25 -14.23
C GLU A 403 53.92 -0.70 -15.42
N ALA A 404 54.80 -0.64 -16.42
CA ALA A 404 54.82 -1.60 -17.53
C ALA A 404 54.97 -3.05 -17.03
N ASP A 405 55.86 -3.31 -16.07
CA ASP A 405 56.02 -4.64 -15.46
C ASP A 405 54.76 -5.07 -14.70
N ALA A 406 54.10 -4.16 -13.99
CA ALA A 406 52.84 -4.45 -13.30
C ALA A 406 51.72 -4.80 -14.28
N ILE A 407 51.60 -4.06 -15.39
CA ILE A 407 50.62 -4.33 -16.45
C ILE A 407 50.91 -5.68 -17.12
N ALA A 408 52.19 -5.99 -17.38
CA ALA A 408 52.59 -7.25 -17.99
C ALA A 408 52.20 -8.45 -17.11
N LYS A 409 52.45 -8.38 -15.79
CA LYS A 409 52.00 -9.41 -14.84
C LYS A 409 50.47 -9.58 -14.83
N ARG A 410 49.72 -8.49 -14.95
CA ARG A 410 48.25 -8.54 -15.02
C ARG A 410 47.77 -9.18 -16.33
N LEU A 411 48.42 -8.90 -17.45
CA LEU A 411 48.17 -9.56 -18.73
C LEU A 411 48.50 -11.07 -18.67
N GLU A 412 49.58 -11.46 -17.99
CA GLU A 412 49.94 -12.87 -17.76
C GLU A 412 48.86 -13.61 -16.97
N GLN A 413 48.32 -13.00 -15.90
CA GLN A 413 47.19 -13.55 -15.14
C GLN A 413 45.94 -13.74 -16.00
N LEU A 414 45.75 -12.90 -17.03
CA LEU A 414 44.66 -13.00 -17.99
C LEU A 414 44.96 -13.98 -19.15
N GLY A 415 46.14 -14.63 -19.16
CA GLY A 415 46.55 -15.61 -20.16
C GLY A 415 47.28 -15.03 -21.37
N TRP A 416 47.91 -13.87 -21.24
CA TRP A 416 48.66 -13.20 -22.29
C TRP A 416 50.12 -13.00 -21.90
N THR A 417 51.04 -13.35 -22.81
CA THR A 417 52.48 -13.20 -22.60
C THR A 417 53.10 -12.41 -23.74
N HIS A 418 54.04 -11.52 -23.42
CA HIS A 418 54.74 -10.74 -24.42
C HIS A 418 56.02 -11.47 -24.85
N LEU A 419 56.08 -11.90 -26.12
CA LEU A 419 57.22 -12.64 -26.66
C LEU A 419 57.56 -12.12 -28.06
N ARG A 420 58.86 -11.86 -28.33
CA ARG A 420 59.37 -11.35 -29.61
C ARG A 420 58.66 -10.07 -30.12
N GLY A 421 58.29 -9.18 -29.19
CA GLY A 421 57.66 -7.90 -29.55
C GLY A 421 56.16 -7.98 -29.85
N GLN A 422 55.51 -9.11 -29.59
CA GLN A 422 54.07 -9.30 -29.78
C GLN A 422 53.43 -9.93 -28.54
N TRP A 423 52.18 -9.54 -28.25
CA TRP A 423 51.37 -10.18 -27.22
C TRP A 423 50.69 -11.42 -27.80
N MET A 424 51.00 -12.58 -27.24
CA MET A 424 50.45 -13.89 -27.64
C MET A 424 49.67 -14.49 -26.48
N THR A 425 48.66 -15.32 -26.76
CA THR A 425 48.00 -16.07 -25.68
C THR A 425 48.94 -17.14 -25.13
N SER A 426 48.77 -17.54 -23.87
CA SER A 426 49.59 -18.63 -23.29
C SER A 426 49.44 -19.95 -24.07
N GLN A 427 48.29 -20.16 -24.73
CA GLN A 427 48.10 -21.29 -25.64
C GLN A 427 48.93 -21.15 -26.92
N ASP A 428 48.97 -19.96 -27.52
CA ASP A 428 49.82 -19.70 -28.70
C ASP A 428 51.30 -19.86 -28.37
N VAL A 429 51.71 -19.42 -27.17
CA VAL A 429 53.09 -19.59 -26.68
C VAL A 429 53.43 -21.07 -26.47
N ALA A 430 52.51 -21.86 -25.92
CA ALA A 430 52.71 -23.32 -25.78
C ALA A 430 52.79 -24.03 -27.15
N ASN A 431 52.17 -23.46 -28.18
CA ASN A 431 52.20 -23.97 -29.54
C ASN A 431 53.41 -23.48 -30.37
N LEU A 432 54.23 -22.57 -29.82
CA LEU A 432 55.48 -22.17 -30.46
C LEU A 432 56.43 -23.38 -30.51
N PRO A 433 56.97 -23.73 -31.70
CA PRO A 433 57.97 -24.79 -31.80
C PRO A 433 59.21 -24.40 -30.99
N GLY A 434 59.61 -25.28 -30.06
CA GLY A 434 60.65 -25.01 -29.07
C GLY A 434 62.05 -24.84 -29.67
N ASN A 435 62.28 -25.27 -30.91
CA ASN A 435 63.55 -25.09 -31.63
C ASN A 435 63.35 -25.10 -33.17
N ASP A 436 64.31 -24.55 -33.92
CA ASP A 436 64.28 -24.45 -35.40
C ASP A 436 64.14 -25.81 -36.09
N ILE A 437 64.62 -26.87 -35.42
CA ILE A 437 64.46 -28.28 -35.83
C ILE A 437 62.98 -28.70 -35.81
N ASP A 438 62.22 -28.35 -34.77
CA ASP A 438 60.81 -28.76 -34.64
C ASP A 438 59.91 -28.05 -35.66
N LEU A 439 60.23 -26.78 -35.97
CA LEU A 439 59.56 -26.02 -37.03
C LEU A 439 59.85 -26.64 -38.40
N ALA A 440 61.11 -26.98 -38.66
CA ALA A 440 61.52 -27.61 -39.92
C ALA A 440 60.86 -28.99 -40.11
N MET A 441 60.75 -29.82 -39.07
CA MET A 441 60.03 -31.10 -39.15
C MET A 441 58.54 -30.92 -39.51
N LYS A 442 57.85 -29.95 -38.90
CA LYS A 442 56.43 -29.65 -39.20
C LYS A 442 56.23 -29.16 -40.63
N GLU A 443 57.17 -28.39 -41.16
CA GLU A 443 57.11 -27.86 -42.52
C GLU A 443 57.65 -28.83 -43.60
N GLY A 444 58.01 -30.06 -43.23
CA GLY A 444 58.59 -31.04 -44.17
C GLY A 444 59.97 -30.62 -44.69
N ARG A 445 60.71 -29.80 -43.94
CA ARG A 445 62.04 -29.30 -44.31
C ARG A 445 63.10 -29.92 -43.40
N VAL A 446 64.25 -30.25 -43.96
CA VAL A 446 65.42 -30.69 -43.18
C VAL A 446 66.37 -29.52 -42.97
N VAL A 447 66.85 -29.33 -41.74
CA VAL A 447 67.81 -28.28 -41.36
C VAL A 447 69.02 -28.87 -40.63
N LYS A 448 70.10 -28.09 -40.58
CA LYS A 448 71.36 -28.47 -39.91
C LYS A 448 71.10 -28.77 -38.42
N GLY A 449 71.70 -29.84 -37.92
CA GLY A 449 71.56 -30.30 -36.53
C GLY A 449 70.49 -31.37 -36.30
N MET A 450 69.64 -31.67 -37.29
CA MET A 450 68.70 -32.79 -37.21
C MET A 450 69.42 -34.14 -37.07
N SER A 451 68.86 -35.05 -36.27
CA SER A 451 69.32 -36.44 -36.18
C SER A 451 68.80 -37.27 -37.35
N PRO A 452 69.35 -38.46 -37.64
CA PRO A 452 68.92 -39.29 -38.74
C PRO A 452 67.47 -39.74 -38.58
N ALA A 453 67.04 -40.00 -37.34
CA ALA A 453 65.64 -40.34 -37.03
C ALA A 453 64.69 -39.17 -37.33
N GLN A 454 65.11 -37.92 -37.05
CA GLN A 454 64.33 -36.73 -37.36
C GLN A 454 64.23 -36.50 -38.88
N VAL A 455 65.32 -36.74 -39.63
CA VAL A 455 65.32 -36.67 -41.10
C VAL A 455 64.39 -37.72 -41.71
N LEU A 456 64.45 -38.97 -41.23
CA LEU A 456 63.56 -40.04 -41.68
C LEU A 456 62.09 -39.77 -41.36
N ALA A 457 61.80 -39.23 -40.17
CA ALA A 457 60.43 -38.84 -39.80
C ALA A 457 59.90 -37.69 -40.66
N THR A 458 60.78 -36.83 -41.18
CA THR A 458 60.40 -35.64 -41.97
C THR A 458 60.26 -35.92 -43.46
N LEU A 459 61.17 -36.71 -44.05
CA LEU A 459 61.21 -36.97 -45.50
C LEU A 459 60.94 -38.43 -45.90
N GLY A 460 60.77 -39.34 -44.94
CA GLY A 460 60.67 -40.77 -45.19
C GLY A 460 62.03 -41.45 -45.40
N GLU A 461 62.01 -42.67 -45.96
CA GLU A 461 63.22 -43.38 -46.35
C GLU A 461 63.83 -42.76 -47.62
N PRO A 462 65.15 -42.50 -47.68
CA PRO A 462 65.78 -41.95 -48.87
C PRO A 462 65.87 -42.97 -50.01
N SER A 463 65.76 -42.48 -51.25
CA SER A 463 65.94 -43.27 -52.47
C SER A 463 67.33 -43.91 -52.54
N ARG A 464 68.36 -43.25 -52.00
CA ARG A 464 69.74 -43.77 -51.96
C ARG A 464 70.49 -43.30 -50.72
N LYS A 465 71.25 -44.22 -50.11
CA LYS A 465 72.19 -43.93 -49.01
C LYS A 465 73.62 -44.24 -49.47
N VAL A 466 74.52 -43.27 -49.37
CA VAL A 466 75.96 -43.45 -49.61
C VAL A 466 76.70 -43.23 -48.29
N ARG A 467 77.54 -44.19 -47.89
CA ARG A 467 78.32 -44.11 -46.66
C ARG A 467 79.80 -44.05 -46.98
N LEU A 468 80.47 -43.02 -46.49
CA LEU A 468 81.90 -42.79 -46.61
C LEU A 468 82.55 -42.97 -45.24
N LEU A 469 83.51 -43.88 -45.16
CA LEU A 469 84.26 -44.18 -43.93
C LEU A 469 85.66 -43.60 -44.03
N SER A 470 86.00 -42.70 -43.12
CA SER A 470 87.35 -42.17 -42.95
C SER A 470 87.97 -42.66 -41.64
N ALA A 471 89.26 -42.39 -41.42
CA ALA A 471 89.95 -42.80 -40.20
C ALA A 471 89.31 -42.21 -38.91
N ARG A 472 88.64 -41.05 -38.99
CA ARG A 472 88.09 -40.31 -37.84
C ARG A 472 86.57 -40.12 -37.86
N LEU A 473 85.96 -40.03 -39.04
CA LEU A 473 84.55 -39.66 -39.23
C LEU A 473 83.83 -40.66 -40.15
N VAL A 474 82.55 -40.84 -39.91
CA VAL A 474 81.61 -41.44 -40.86
C VAL A 474 80.73 -40.33 -41.41
N SER A 475 80.74 -40.18 -42.73
CA SER A 475 79.86 -39.27 -43.45
C SER A 475 78.84 -40.11 -44.23
N GLU A 476 77.57 -39.78 -44.08
CA GLU A 476 76.48 -40.38 -44.83
C GLU A 476 75.80 -39.31 -45.68
N ILE A 477 75.53 -39.66 -46.93
CA ILE A 477 74.84 -38.80 -47.87
C ILE A 477 73.55 -39.52 -48.24
N TRP A 478 72.42 -38.92 -47.86
CA TRP A 478 71.09 -39.44 -48.13
C TRP A 478 70.46 -38.60 -49.24
N ILE A 479 70.00 -39.26 -50.29
CA ILE A 479 69.44 -38.60 -51.47
C ILE A 479 67.96 -38.97 -51.56
N TYR A 480 67.12 -37.94 -51.67
CA TYR A 480 65.67 -38.00 -51.77
C TYR A 480 65.23 -37.43 -53.12
N GLY A 481 64.33 -38.13 -53.82
CA GLY A 481 63.84 -37.77 -55.17
C GLY A 481 64.37 -38.69 -56.28
N ASP A 482 63.84 -38.50 -57.50
CA ASP A 482 64.23 -39.25 -58.72
C ASP A 482 65.34 -38.52 -59.51
N VAL A 483 66.10 -39.29 -60.30
CA VAL A 483 67.31 -38.85 -61.02
C VAL A 483 67.06 -37.71 -62.02
N GLU A 484 65.80 -37.51 -62.45
CA GLU A 484 65.42 -36.48 -63.43
C GLU A 484 64.62 -35.30 -62.84
N GLY A 485 64.42 -35.26 -61.51
CA GLY A 485 63.63 -34.22 -60.83
C GLY A 485 64.38 -33.46 -59.73
N SER A 486 63.69 -32.53 -59.06
CA SER A 486 64.25 -31.76 -57.94
C SER A 486 64.60 -32.70 -56.77
N GLY A 487 65.89 -32.85 -56.47
CA GLY A 487 66.40 -33.78 -55.46
C GLY A 487 66.89 -33.07 -54.21
N ILE A 488 66.66 -33.66 -53.03
CA ILE A 488 67.20 -33.18 -51.77
C ILE A 488 68.32 -34.12 -51.33
N THR A 489 69.52 -33.56 -51.11
CA THR A 489 70.66 -34.29 -50.56
C THR A 489 70.93 -33.83 -49.13
N VAL A 490 70.94 -34.77 -48.20
CA VAL A 490 71.18 -34.53 -46.77
C VAL A 490 72.51 -35.18 -46.38
N HIS A 491 73.43 -34.38 -45.85
CA HIS A 491 74.72 -34.83 -45.35
C HIS A 491 74.66 -35.00 -43.84
N LEU A 492 74.93 -36.20 -43.35
CA LEU A 492 74.97 -36.57 -41.95
C LEU A 492 76.41 -36.93 -41.58
N GLU A 493 76.90 -36.41 -40.45
CA GLU A 493 78.24 -36.74 -39.96
C GLU A 493 78.22 -37.21 -38.51
N ARG A 494 79.11 -38.16 -38.22
CA ARG A 494 79.39 -38.63 -36.85
C ARG A 494 80.86 -39.06 -36.69
N GLY A 495 81.33 -39.10 -35.45
CA GLY A 495 82.60 -39.75 -35.12
C GLY A 495 82.56 -41.26 -35.39
N ARG A 496 83.71 -41.85 -35.74
CA ARG A 496 83.80 -43.28 -36.14
C ARG A 496 83.22 -44.26 -35.12
N HIS A 497 83.48 -44.01 -33.84
CA HIS A 497 83.03 -44.85 -32.72
C HIS A 497 81.67 -44.41 -32.13
N VAL A 498 81.05 -43.38 -32.70
CA VAL A 498 79.74 -42.89 -32.27
C VAL A 498 78.66 -43.70 -33.01
N PRO A 499 77.61 -44.20 -32.34
CA PRO A 499 76.47 -44.86 -32.97
C PRO A 499 75.82 -44.07 -34.11
N SER A 500 75.21 -44.76 -35.08
CA SER A 500 74.66 -44.12 -36.30
C SER A 500 73.51 -43.17 -36.04
N ASP A 501 72.69 -43.44 -35.03
CA ASP A 501 71.57 -42.62 -34.56
C ASP A 501 72.00 -41.27 -33.97
N LYS A 502 73.28 -41.11 -33.63
CA LYS A 502 73.86 -39.86 -33.13
C LYS A 502 74.59 -39.04 -34.20
N ALA A 503 74.42 -39.37 -35.49
CA ALA A 503 74.85 -38.45 -36.54
C ALA A 503 73.99 -37.19 -36.55
N ALA A 504 74.53 -36.09 -37.07
CA ALA A 504 73.79 -34.84 -37.19
C ALA A 504 73.89 -34.32 -38.62
N VAL A 505 72.83 -33.70 -39.10
CA VAL A 505 72.82 -33.07 -40.42
C VAL A 505 73.80 -31.90 -40.39
N THR A 506 74.80 -31.94 -41.25
CA THR A 506 75.80 -30.87 -41.39
C THR A 506 75.52 -29.95 -42.57
N LEU A 507 74.90 -30.49 -43.62
CA LEU A 507 74.56 -29.77 -44.84
C LEU A 507 73.29 -30.35 -45.49
N VAL A 508 72.45 -29.49 -46.06
CA VAL A 508 71.30 -29.86 -46.90
C VAL A 508 71.42 -29.11 -48.21
N SER A 509 71.43 -29.85 -49.32
CA SER A 509 71.55 -29.31 -50.67
C SER A 509 70.28 -29.65 -51.46
N ARG A 510 69.73 -28.70 -52.22
CA ARG A 510 68.60 -28.95 -53.11
C ARG A 510 69.06 -28.72 -54.55
N SER A 511 68.97 -29.74 -55.40
CA SER A 511 69.06 -29.55 -56.84
C SER A 511 67.68 -29.06 -57.32
N ARG A 512 67.67 -27.96 -58.06
CA ARG A 512 66.47 -27.51 -58.79
C ARG A 512 66.37 -28.24 -60.11
#